data_AF-A0A5N5ST88-F1
#
_entry.id   AF-A0A5N5ST88-F1
#
_cell.length_a   1.000
_cell.length_b   1.000
_cell.length_c   1.000
_cell.angle_alpha   90.00
_cell.angle_beta   90.00
_cell.angle_gamma   90.00
#
_symmetry.space_group_name_H-M   'P 1'
#
loop_
_entity.id
_entity.type
_entity.pdbx_description
1 polymer ?
#
loop_
_entity_poly.entity_id
_entity_poly.type
_entity_poly.pdbx_seq_one_letter_code
_entity_poly.pdbx_strand_id
1 'polypeptide(L)'
;MICNCKHLQFVSGVNFVVFWLATALWDFFCLIITCLLILISLYFYQEEGLSEGPQLFRIFVVLLLYCWSILPFMYISSFFFSIPSTGFTRMSMIHIFLGMATLITVMILRIPDLELMHVADILDWCFLVFPPYAMASAIGDLYSNIRFTKICSMDVIRLLCSLGTFENPCCIDSCGSYGCVYWTLEMFRWERLGVGRMLAFMAIEGLIFYIVIAMIEMNWHRSLKYFLNTLYQKLICKMSV
;
A
#
# COMPACT_ATOMS: atom_id res chain seq x y z
N MET A 1 7.35 -20.77 -13.17
CA MET A 1 6.44 -21.71 -13.85
C MET A 1 5.84 -21.09 -15.12
N ILE A 2 6.61 -20.53 -16.07
CA ILE A 2 6.00 -19.54 -17.01
C ILE A 2 6.29 -19.69 -18.50
N CYS A 3 7.42 -20.22 -19.01
CA CYS A 3 7.56 -20.20 -20.49
C CYS A 3 6.86 -21.37 -21.21
N ASN A 4 7.01 -22.61 -20.73
CA ASN A 4 6.49 -23.79 -21.45
C ASN A 4 5.05 -24.17 -21.06
N CYS A 5 4.68 -24.15 -19.77
CA CYS A 5 3.31 -24.52 -19.35
C CYS A 5 2.25 -23.48 -19.72
N LYS A 6 2.56 -22.16 -19.67
CA LYS A 6 1.60 -21.11 -20.03
C LYS A 6 1.19 -21.26 -21.50
N HIS A 7 2.17 -21.41 -22.39
CA HIS A 7 1.91 -21.65 -23.81
C HIS A 7 1.11 -22.95 -24.03
N LEU A 8 1.47 -24.04 -23.35
CA LEU A 8 0.75 -25.31 -23.46
C LEU A 8 -0.72 -25.19 -23.01
N GLN A 9 -1.00 -24.48 -21.91
CA GLN A 9 -2.35 -24.25 -21.40
C GLN A 9 -3.20 -23.38 -22.34
N PHE A 10 -2.58 -22.42 -23.03
CA PHE A 10 -3.26 -21.65 -24.07
C PHE A 10 -3.56 -22.47 -25.31
N VAL A 11 -2.63 -23.34 -25.73
CA VAL A 11 -2.86 -24.27 -26.84
C VAL A 11 -3.96 -25.28 -26.49
N SER A 12 -4.16 -25.61 -25.20
CA SER A 12 -5.27 -26.43 -24.71
C SER A 12 -6.62 -25.71 -24.63
N GLY A 13 -6.72 -24.44 -25.06
CA GLY A 13 -7.98 -23.71 -25.16
C GLY A 13 -8.53 -23.16 -23.83
N VAL A 14 -7.71 -23.07 -22.78
CA VAL A 14 -8.13 -22.46 -21.51
C VAL A 14 -8.41 -20.97 -21.72
N ASN A 15 -9.54 -20.50 -21.20
CA ASN A 15 -9.87 -19.08 -21.24
C ASN A 15 -8.85 -18.29 -20.42
N PHE A 16 -8.26 -17.30 -21.08
CA PHE A 16 -7.30 -16.34 -20.54
C PHE A 16 -7.69 -15.78 -19.16
N VAL A 17 -8.94 -15.36 -19.01
CA VAL A 17 -9.44 -14.73 -17.78
C VAL A 17 -9.45 -15.73 -16.63
N VAL A 18 -9.85 -16.97 -16.90
CA VAL A 18 -9.90 -18.04 -15.90
C VAL A 18 -8.50 -18.41 -15.41
N PHE A 19 -7.51 -18.43 -16.32
CA PHE A 19 -6.11 -18.67 -15.95
C PHE A 19 -5.60 -17.62 -14.96
N TRP A 20 -5.74 -16.33 -15.27
CA TRP A 20 -5.22 -15.26 -14.39
C TRP A 20 -5.98 -15.15 -13.08
N LEU A 21 -7.30 -15.35 -13.08
CA LEU A 21 -8.08 -15.37 -11.83
C LEU A 21 -7.64 -16.53 -10.94
N ALA A 22 -7.47 -17.74 -11.49
CA ALA A 22 -7.01 -18.89 -10.72
C ALA A 22 -5.60 -18.69 -10.15
N THR A 23 -4.67 -18.14 -10.95
CA THR A 23 -3.31 -17.81 -10.48
C THR A 23 -3.34 -16.73 -9.40
N ALA A 24 -4.07 -15.64 -9.60
CA ALA A 24 -4.17 -14.57 -8.63
C ALA A 24 -4.78 -15.05 -7.31
N LEU A 25 -5.86 -15.84 -7.36
CA LEU A 25 -6.50 -16.41 -6.17
C LEU A 25 -5.55 -17.32 -5.38
N TRP A 26 -4.79 -18.16 -6.09
CA TRP A 26 -3.80 -19.03 -5.46
C TRP A 26 -2.69 -18.23 -4.78
N ASP A 27 -2.14 -17.22 -5.47
CA ASP A 27 -1.10 -16.37 -4.92
C ASP A 27 -1.61 -15.56 -3.72
N PHE A 28 -2.83 -15.03 -3.76
CA PHE A 28 -3.48 -14.37 -2.61
C PHE A 28 -3.62 -15.32 -1.42
N PHE A 29 -4.02 -16.57 -1.65
CA PHE A 29 -4.14 -17.56 -0.56
C PHE A 29 -2.78 -17.81 0.10
N CYS A 30 -1.71 -18.00 -0.68
CA CYS A 30 -0.36 -18.14 -0.15
C CYS A 30 0.09 -16.90 0.63
N LEU A 31 -0.23 -15.69 0.14
CA LEU A 31 0.10 -14.44 0.83
C LEU A 31 -0.66 -14.25 2.14
N ILE A 32 -1.93 -14.66 2.20
CA ILE A 32 -2.69 -14.64 3.46
C ILE A 32 -2.00 -15.50 4.51
N ILE A 33 -1.53 -16.70 4.14
CA ILE A 33 -0.76 -17.55 5.05
C ILE A 33 0.50 -16.83 5.53
N THR A 34 1.25 -16.18 4.64
CA THR A 34 2.43 -15.39 5.03
C THR A 34 2.09 -14.25 5.98
N CYS A 35 1.00 -13.52 5.72
CA CYS A 35 0.54 -12.44 6.60
C CYS A 35 0.17 -12.98 7.99
N LEU A 36 -0.51 -14.11 8.07
CA LEU A 36 -0.86 -14.76 9.34
C LEU A 36 0.39 -15.17 10.13
N LEU A 37 1.42 -15.70 9.46
CA LEU A 37 2.69 -16.03 10.13
C LEU A 37 3.37 -14.79 10.73
N ILE A 38 3.33 -13.65 10.03
CA ILE A 38 3.83 -12.37 10.55
C ILE A 38 3.02 -11.92 11.77
N LEU A 39 1.69 -12.03 11.74
CA LEU A 39 0.87 -11.66 12.90
C LEU A 39 1.10 -12.56 14.11
N ILE A 40 1.29 -13.86 13.87
CA ILE A 40 1.61 -14.81 14.93
C ILE A 40 2.95 -14.44 15.58
N SER A 41 3.98 -14.10 14.78
CA SER A 41 5.26 -13.68 15.35
C SER A 41 5.15 -12.37 16.14
N LEU A 42 4.36 -11.39 15.67
CA LEU A 42 4.09 -10.16 16.40
C LEU A 42 3.34 -10.41 17.72
N TYR A 43 2.39 -11.35 17.73
CA TYR A 43 1.68 -11.74 18.94
C TYR A 43 2.63 -12.36 19.99
N PHE A 44 3.56 -13.23 19.56
CA PHE A 44 4.55 -13.83 20.45
C PHE A 44 5.61 -12.84 20.96
N TYR A 45 5.86 -11.75 20.24
CA TYR A 45 6.80 -10.72 20.69
C TYR A 45 6.31 -9.97 21.94
N GLN A 46 5.00 -10.01 22.24
CA GLN A 46 4.38 -9.45 23.45
C GLN A 46 4.65 -7.97 23.72
N GLU A 47 4.96 -7.20 22.68
CA GLU A 47 5.08 -5.74 22.81
C GLU A 47 3.72 -5.09 23.04
N GLU A 48 3.69 -4.20 24.03
CA GLU A 48 2.50 -3.43 24.38
C GLU A 48 2.08 -2.54 23.21
N GLY A 49 0.80 -2.60 22.84
CA GLY A 49 0.27 -1.85 21.71
C GLY A 49 0.51 -2.48 20.33
N LEU A 50 1.32 -3.54 20.18
CA LEU A 50 1.42 -4.34 18.95
C LEU A 50 0.71 -5.69 19.04
N SER A 51 0.75 -6.32 20.21
CA SER A 51 0.21 -7.67 20.44
C SER A 51 -1.30 -7.71 20.70
N GLU A 52 -1.94 -6.54 20.80
CA GLU A 52 -3.38 -6.42 21.05
C GLU A 52 -4.21 -6.84 19.83
N GLY A 53 -5.27 -7.64 20.06
CA GLY A 53 -6.13 -8.18 18.99
C GLY A 53 -6.64 -7.13 17.98
N PRO A 54 -7.21 -5.99 18.41
CA PRO A 54 -7.65 -4.94 17.50
C PRO A 54 -6.53 -4.35 16.66
N GLN A 55 -5.30 -4.30 17.19
CA GLN A 55 -4.16 -3.80 16.45
C GLN A 55 -3.63 -4.81 15.44
N LEU A 56 -3.53 -6.07 15.82
CA LEU A 56 -3.14 -7.14 14.89
C LEU A 56 -4.10 -7.18 13.69
N PHE A 57 -5.39 -6.97 13.91
CA PHE A 57 -6.36 -6.83 12.81
C PHE A 57 -6.08 -5.63 11.90
N ARG A 58 -5.69 -4.48 12.44
CA ARG A 58 -5.34 -3.30 11.62
C ARG A 58 -4.08 -3.54 10.80
N ILE A 59 -3.05 -4.12 11.41
CA ILE A 59 -1.81 -4.51 10.73
C ILE A 59 -2.14 -5.54 9.63
N PHE A 60 -3.03 -6.50 9.90
CA PHE A 60 -3.49 -7.47 8.90
C PHE A 60 -4.11 -6.79 7.69
N VAL A 61 -5.00 -5.81 7.87
CA VAL A 61 -5.63 -5.06 6.77
C VAL A 61 -4.58 -4.30 5.95
N VAL A 62 -3.58 -3.70 6.59
CA VAL A 62 -2.47 -3.02 5.90
C VAL A 62 -1.67 -4.01 5.06
N LEU A 63 -1.28 -5.15 5.64
CA LEU A 63 -0.52 -6.19 4.94
C LEU A 63 -1.30 -6.78 3.77
N LEU A 64 -2.61 -7.01 3.94
CA LEU A 64 -3.47 -7.55 2.90
C LEU A 64 -3.59 -6.59 1.71
N LEU A 65 -3.75 -5.29 1.96
CA LEU A 65 -3.79 -4.29 0.90
C LEU A 65 -2.44 -4.05 0.24
N TYR A 66 -1.34 -4.18 0.99
CA TYR A 66 0.00 -4.19 0.40
C TYR A 66 0.16 -5.38 -0.56
N CYS A 67 -0.25 -6.58 -0.15
CA CYS A 67 -0.27 -7.78 -1.00
C CYS A 67 -1.14 -7.56 -2.25
N TRP A 68 -2.28 -6.90 -2.11
CA TRP A 68 -3.17 -6.56 -3.22
C TRP A 68 -2.51 -5.63 -4.25
N SER A 69 -1.71 -4.66 -3.82
CA SER A 69 -1.02 -3.74 -4.74
C SER A 69 0.25 -4.35 -5.33
N ILE A 70 1.03 -5.09 -4.53
CA ILE A 70 2.35 -5.61 -4.94
C ILE A 70 2.26 -6.77 -5.94
N LEU A 71 1.22 -7.61 -5.85
CA LEU A 71 1.00 -8.76 -6.74
C LEU A 71 0.89 -8.35 -8.22
N PRO A 72 -0.07 -7.49 -8.60
CA PRO A 72 -0.20 -7.09 -9.99
C PRO A 72 1.02 -6.30 -10.46
N PHE A 73 1.68 -5.53 -9.58
CA PHE A 73 2.95 -4.89 -9.92
C PHE A 73 4.05 -5.90 -10.30
N MET A 74 4.20 -6.98 -9.53
CA MET A 74 5.12 -8.07 -9.85
C MET A 74 4.75 -8.79 -11.16
N TYR A 75 3.46 -9.00 -11.43
CA TYR A 75 3.02 -9.58 -12.71
C TYR A 75 3.36 -8.68 -13.91
N ILE A 76 3.15 -7.37 -13.80
CA ILE A 76 3.55 -6.41 -14.84
C ILE A 76 5.06 -6.49 -15.08
N SER A 77 5.85 -6.51 -14.01
CA SER A 77 7.31 -6.61 -14.10
C SER A 77 7.75 -7.88 -14.82
N SER A 78 7.02 -8.98 -14.66
CA SER A 78 7.36 -10.28 -15.26
C SER A 78 7.37 -10.26 -16.79
N PHE A 79 6.64 -9.33 -17.44
CA PHE A 79 6.67 -9.15 -18.89
C PHE A 79 7.99 -8.53 -19.40
N PHE A 80 8.71 -7.80 -18.55
CA PHE A 80 9.98 -7.15 -18.91
C PHE A 80 11.20 -8.07 -18.72
N PHE A 81 11.05 -9.20 -18.03
CA PHE A 81 12.16 -10.11 -17.72
C PHE A 81 11.96 -11.48 -18.36
N SER A 82 12.95 -11.92 -19.15
CA SER A 82 12.93 -13.25 -19.77
C SER A 82 13.15 -14.40 -18.78
N ILE A 83 13.91 -14.14 -17.71
CA ILE A 83 14.24 -15.14 -16.67
C ILE A 83 13.56 -14.74 -15.35
N PRO A 84 12.56 -15.51 -14.87
CA PRO A 84 11.78 -15.14 -13.69
C PRO A 84 12.59 -14.94 -12.41
N SER A 85 13.60 -15.78 -12.15
CA SER A 85 14.43 -15.67 -10.95
C SER A 85 15.21 -14.35 -10.92
N THR A 86 15.80 -13.94 -12.04
CA THR A 86 16.51 -12.66 -12.15
C THR A 86 15.57 -11.46 -12.02
N GLY A 87 14.36 -11.55 -12.57
CA GLY A 87 13.33 -10.52 -12.43
C GLY A 87 12.93 -10.34 -10.97
N PHE A 88 12.60 -11.44 -10.28
CA PHE A 88 12.23 -11.42 -8.88
C PHE A 88 13.32 -10.77 -8.00
N THR A 89 14.59 -11.17 -8.16
CA THR A 89 15.69 -10.60 -7.38
C THR A 89 15.84 -9.09 -7.62
N ARG A 90 15.79 -8.64 -8.88
CA ARG A 90 15.91 -7.22 -9.23
C ARG A 90 14.76 -6.38 -8.66
N MET A 91 13.53 -6.85 -8.82
CA MET A 91 12.35 -6.15 -8.30
C MET A 91 12.35 -6.09 -6.78
N SER A 92 12.75 -7.18 -6.11
CA SER A 92 12.89 -7.21 -4.65
C SER A 92 13.91 -6.19 -4.16
N MET A 93 15.06 -6.08 -4.82
CA MET A 93 16.06 -5.05 -4.51
C MET A 93 15.46 -3.65 -4.64
N ILE A 94 14.80 -3.35 -5.75
CA ILE A 94 14.17 -2.04 -5.98
C ILE A 94 13.15 -1.71 -4.89
N HIS A 95 12.28 -2.65 -4.51
CA HIS A 95 11.28 -2.42 -3.46
C HIS A 95 11.91 -2.14 -2.10
N ILE A 96 12.94 -2.90 -1.74
CA ILE A 96 13.65 -2.72 -0.47
C ILE A 96 14.30 -1.34 -0.43
N PHE A 97 15.05 -0.96 -1.48
CA PHE A 97 15.69 0.35 -1.55
C PHE A 97 14.67 1.49 -1.55
N LEU A 98 13.61 1.37 -2.34
CA LEU A 98 12.58 2.39 -2.46
C LEU A 98 11.85 2.57 -1.13
N GLY A 99 11.42 1.48 -0.48
CA GLY A 99 10.76 1.52 0.81
C GLY A 99 11.63 2.13 1.90
N MET A 100 12.90 1.69 2.02
CA MET A 100 13.81 2.24 3.03
C MET A 100 14.16 3.70 2.77
N ALA A 101 14.54 4.06 1.55
CA ALA A 101 14.98 5.41 1.23
C ALA A 101 13.86 6.44 1.43
N THR A 102 12.66 6.15 0.95
CA THR A 102 11.49 7.04 1.10
C THR A 102 11.09 7.19 2.57
N LEU A 103 11.03 6.07 3.32
CA LEU A 103 10.67 6.08 4.74
C LEU A 103 11.68 6.89 5.56
N ILE A 104 12.98 6.63 5.40
CA ILE A 104 14.04 7.33 6.14
C ILE A 104 14.02 8.82 5.80
N THR A 105 13.83 9.17 4.52
CA THR A 105 13.76 10.56 4.09
C THR A 105 12.63 11.31 4.81
N VAL A 106 11.42 10.76 4.82
CA VAL A 106 10.28 11.40 5.50
C VAL A 106 10.48 11.43 7.01
N MET A 107 11.03 10.38 7.61
CA MET A 107 11.34 10.36 9.05
C MET A 107 12.33 11.45 9.45
N ILE A 108 13.41 11.65 8.69
CA ILE A 108 14.41 12.70 8.96
C ILE A 108 13.80 14.09 8.80
N LEU A 109 13.05 14.31 7.71
CA LEU A 109 12.43 15.62 7.44
C LEU A 109 11.34 15.99 8.45
N ARG A 110 10.79 15.01 9.18
CA ARG A 110 9.83 15.23 10.27
C ARG A 110 10.47 15.62 11.60
N ILE A 111 11.80 15.63 11.71
CA ILE A 111 12.49 16.10 12.92
C ILE A 111 12.24 17.62 13.06
N PRO A 112 11.69 18.08 14.20
CA PRO A 112 11.28 19.48 14.35
C PRO A 112 12.44 20.47 14.20
N ASP A 113 13.64 20.11 14.65
CA ASP A 113 14.85 20.95 14.58
C ASP A 113 15.30 21.27 13.14
N LEU A 114 14.82 20.53 12.13
CA LEU A 114 15.15 20.80 10.73
C LEU A 114 14.26 21.89 10.11
N GLU A 115 13.14 22.28 10.75
CA GLU A 115 12.16 23.23 10.21
C GLU A 115 11.58 22.86 8.82
N LEU A 116 11.66 21.57 8.43
CA LEU A 116 11.26 21.06 7.11
C LEU A 116 9.96 20.22 7.12
N MET A 117 9.13 20.33 8.17
CA MET A 117 7.90 19.54 8.32
C MET A 117 6.94 19.66 7.13
N HIS A 118 6.79 20.86 6.56
CA HIS A 118 5.96 21.07 5.37
C HIS A 118 6.47 20.28 4.14
N VAL A 119 7.79 20.17 3.99
CA VAL A 119 8.40 19.39 2.90
C VAL A 119 8.17 17.89 3.13
N ALA A 120 8.30 17.43 4.38
CA ALA A 120 7.94 16.06 4.76
C ALA A 120 6.50 15.71 4.39
N ASP A 121 5.55 16.63 4.59
CA ASP A 121 4.14 16.38 4.25
C ASP A 121 3.90 16.20 2.75
N ILE A 122 4.54 17.05 1.94
CA ILE A 122 4.45 16.94 0.49
C ILE A 122 5.07 15.61 0.05
N LEU A 123 6.24 15.26 0.57
CA LEU A 123 6.91 14.00 0.24
C LEU A 123 6.11 12.79 0.70
N ASP A 124 5.48 12.84 1.88
CA ASP A 124 4.59 11.80 2.37
C ASP A 124 3.46 11.54 1.38
N TRP A 125 2.82 12.61 0.88
CA TRP A 125 1.79 12.50 -0.17
C TRP A 125 2.33 11.96 -1.50
N CYS A 126 3.50 12.41 -1.93
CA CYS A 126 4.11 11.95 -3.18
C CYS A 126 4.52 10.47 -3.11
N PHE A 127 5.08 10.03 -1.98
CA PHE A 127 5.59 8.67 -1.82
C PHE A 127 4.50 7.64 -1.53
N LEU A 128 3.27 8.06 -1.20
CA LEU A 128 2.11 7.16 -1.09
C LEU A 128 1.88 6.34 -2.36
N VAL A 129 2.33 6.83 -3.53
CA VAL A 129 2.27 6.11 -4.81
C VAL A 129 3.09 4.80 -4.83
N PHE A 130 3.98 4.63 -3.86
CA PHE A 130 4.83 3.46 -3.74
C PHE A 130 4.28 2.54 -2.64
N PRO A 131 3.80 1.33 -2.99
CA PRO A 131 3.23 0.40 -2.01
C PRO A 131 4.15 0.11 -0.81
N PRO A 132 5.48 -0.06 -0.98
CA PRO A 132 6.38 -0.30 0.15
C PRO A 132 6.41 0.86 1.15
N TYR A 133 6.36 2.11 0.65
CA TYR A 133 6.30 3.30 1.50
C TYR A 133 4.95 3.40 2.22
N ALA A 134 3.85 3.24 1.48
CA ALA A 134 2.50 3.32 2.04
C ALA A 134 2.29 2.30 3.18
N MET A 135 2.77 1.06 3.01
CA MET A 135 2.74 0.03 4.05
C MET A 135 3.59 0.40 5.27
N ALA A 136 4.84 0.84 5.05
CA ALA A 136 5.75 1.17 6.15
C ALA A 136 5.28 2.40 6.95
N SER A 137 4.82 3.44 6.25
CA SER A 137 4.22 4.64 6.84
C SER A 137 2.95 4.31 7.62
N ALA A 138 2.05 3.47 7.07
CA ALA A 138 0.85 3.00 7.75
C ALA A 138 1.14 2.29 9.09
N ILE A 139 2.10 1.36 9.12
CA ILE A 139 2.47 0.65 10.35
C ILE A 139 3.13 1.61 11.35
N GLY A 140 3.99 2.51 10.88
CA GLY A 140 4.64 3.52 11.72
C GLY A 140 3.65 4.51 12.36
N ASP A 141 2.70 5.01 11.59
CA ASP A 141 1.65 5.91 12.06
C ASP A 141 0.70 5.19 13.05
N LEU A 142 0.35 3.92 12.77
CA LEU A 142 -0.43 3.08 13.69
C LEU A 142 0.26 2.90 15.05
N TYR A 143 1.55 2.57 15.03
CA TYR A 143 2.34 2.38 16.24
C TYR A 143 2.47 3.68 17.04
N SER A 144 2.79 4.78 16.35
CA SER A 144 2.94 6.10 16.96
C SER A 144 1.62 6.57 17.58
N ASN A 145 0.50 6.39 16.88
CA ASN A 145 -0.81 6.80 17.36
C ASN A 145 -1.26 6.04 18.62
N ILE A 146 -0.98 4.73 18.73
CA ILE A 146 -1.27 3.97 19.96
C ILE A 146 -0.41 4.47 21.10
N ARG A 147 0.88 4.66 20.86
CA ARG A 147 1.80 5.16 21.88
C ARG A 147 1.36 6.54 22.39
N PHE A 148 1.02 7.45 21.49
CA PHE A 148 0.52 8.77 21.85
C PHE A 148 -0.82 8.71 22.57
N THR A 149 -1.74 7.86 22.11
CA THR A 149 -3.02 7.68 22.79
C THR A 149 -2.80 7.21 24.23
N LYS A 150 -1.98 6.18 24.44
CA LYS A 150 -1.69 5.63 25.78
C LYS A 150 -1.08 6.66 26.73
N ILE A 151 -0.15 7.48 26.23
CA ILE A 151 0.51 8.52 27.02
C ILE A 151 -0.44 9.70 27.26
N CYS A 152 -0.94 10.32 26.19
CA CYS A 152 -1.74 11.54 26.28
C CYS A 152 -3.14 11.31 26.88
N SER A 153 -3.64 10.07 26.96
CA SER A 153 -4.89 9.75 27.65
C SER A 153 -4.74 9.57 29.16
N MET A 154 -3.52 9.61 29.72
CA MET A 154 -3.32 9.48 31.16
C MET A 154 -3.92 10.67 31.92
N ASP A 155 -4.61 10.40 33.02
CA ASP A 155 -5.26 11.44 33.83
C ASP A 155 -4.27 12.48 34.37
N VAL A 156 -3.05 12.05 34.71
CA VAL A 156 -1.97 12.95 35.15
C VAL A 156 -1.63 13.96 34.05
N ILE A 157 -1.52 13.53 32.79
CA ILE A 157 -1.22 14.42 31.67
C ILE A 157 -2.39 15.35 31.37
N ARG A 158 -3.63 14.84 31.44
CA ARG A 158 -4.83 15.69 31.29
C ARG A 158 -4.91 16.78 32.37
N LEU A 159 -4.55 16.45 33.61
CA LEU A 159 -4.48 17.41 34.70
C LEU A 159 -3.37 18.44 34.49
N LEU A 160 -2.20 18.02 34.00
CA LEU A 160 -1.13 18.95 33.64
C LEU A 160 -1.56 19.91 32.52
N CYS A 161 -2.28 19.42 31.51
CA CYS A 161 -2.84 20.28 30.46
C CYS A 161 -3.87 21.27 31.00
N SER A 162 -4.72 20.87 31.95
CA SER A 162 -5.73 21.79 32.52
C SER A 162 -5.13 22.83 33.47
N LEU A 163 -4.00 22.51 34.11
CA LEU A 163 -3.26 23.46 34.96
C LEU A 163 -2.51 24.50 34.14
N GLY A 164 -2.16 24.21 32.88
CA GLY A 164 -1.51 25.15 31.95
C GLY A 164 -0.13 25.64 32.40
N THR A 165 0.49 24.96 33.37
CA THR A 165 1.75 25.39 34.01
C THR A 165 3.01 24.96 33.26
N PHE A 166 2.91 23.94 32.40
CA PHE A 166 4.03 23.39 31.67
C PHE A 166 3.67 23.13 30.22
N GLU A 167 4.61 23.41 29.33
CA GLU A 167 4.50 23.04 27.93
C GLU A 167 4.63 21.52 27.79
N ASN A 168 3.66 20.88 27.12
CA ASN A 168 3.68 19.45 26.90
C ASN A 168 3.11 19.15 25.50
N PRO A 169 3.80 18.36 24.67
CA PRO A 169 3.33 18.04 23.32
C PRO A 169 1.93 17.42 23.24
N CYS A 170 1.43 16.78 24.31
CA CYS A 170 0.06 16.27 24.39
C CYS A 170 -1.01 17.37 24.58
N CYS A 171 -0.64 18.57 25.04
CA CYS A 171 -1.58 19.66 25.29
C CYS A 171 -1.69 20.55 24.06
N ILE A 172 -2.82 20.49 23.35
CA ILE A 172 -3.02 21.20 22.06
C ILE A 172 -2.86 22.73 22.22
N ASP A 173 -3.28 23.29 23.34
CA ASP A 173 -3.22 24.74 23.57
C ASP A 173 -1.83 25.23 24.06
N SER A 174 -1.00 24.32 24.60
CA SER A 174 0.28 24.63 25.23
C SER A 174 1.35 23.59 24.89
N CYS A 175 1.59 23.35 23.60
CA CYS A 175 2.50 22.28 23.15
C CYS A 175 3.99 22.67 23.03
N GLY A 176 4.32 23.93 23.26
CA GLY A 176 5.70 24.43 23.28
C GLY A 176 6.38 24.49 21.92
N SER A 177 7.70 24.73 21.92
CA SER A 177 8.50 24.97 20.71
C SER A 177 8.62 23.77 19.77
N TYR A 178 8.38 22.55 20.25
CA TYR A 178 8.51 21.31 19.48
C TYR A 178 7.24 20.89 18.75
N GLY A 179 6.15 21.66 18.89
CA GLY A 179 4.87 21.42 18.23
C GLY A 179 3.97 20.40 18.93
N CYS A 180 2.69 20.42 18.55
CA CYS A 180 1.65 19.59 19.16
C CYS A 180 1.63 18.19 18.54
N VAL A 181 1.49 17.18 19.41
CA VAL A 181 1.22 15.79 18.99
C VAL A 181 -0.29 15.61 18.88
N TYR A 182 -0.74 15.16 17.72
CA TYR A 182 -2.12 14.78 17.49
C TYR A 182 -2.25 13.26 17.68
N TRP A 183 -3.40 12.79 18.14
CA TRP A 183 -3.73 11.37 18.20
C TRP A 183 -5.22 11.18 17.96
N THR A 184 -5.62 9.99 17.50
CA THR A 184 -7.01 9.67 17.19
C THR A 184 -7.37 8.27 17.67
N LEU A 185 -8.58 8.14 18.21
CA LEU A 185 -9.16 6.83 18.55
C LEU A 185 -9.66 6.09 17.30
N GLU A 186 -9.96 6.83 16.23
CA GLU A 186 -10.38 6.30 14.94
C GLU A 186 -9.18 6.07 14.03
N MET A 187 -8.56 4.88 14.13
CA MET A 187 -7.40 4.52 13.30
C MET A 187 -7.65 4.51 11.78
N PHE A 188 -8.89 4.31 11.33
CA PHE A 188 -9.23 4.27 9.90
C PHE A 188 -9.59 5.63 9.30
N ARG A 189 -9.37 6.73 10.04
CA ARG A 189 -9.64 8.08 9.53
C ARG A 189 -8.72 8.42 8.35
N TRP A 190 -9.18 9.32 7.49
CA TRP A 190 -8.42 9.82 6.32
C TRP A 190 -7.33 10.83 6.70
N GLU A 191 -7.55 11.57 7.78
CA GLU A 191 -6.64 12.60 8.29
C GLU A 191 -5.36 11.99 8.88
N ARG A 192 -4.38 12.85 9.22
CA ARG A 192 -3.07 12.45 9.76
C ARG A 192 -3.18 11.44 10.91
N LEU A 193 -2.24 10.50 10.95
CA LEU A 193 -2.16 9.36 11.89
C LEU A 193 -3.32 8.35 11.77
N GLY A 194 -4.29 8.62 10.91
CA GLY A 194 -5.18 7.63 10.36
C GLY A 194 -4.55 6.90 9.18
N VAL A 195 -4.87 5.62 9.05
CA VAL A 195 -4.35 4.74 8.00
C VAL A 195 -5.18 4.82 6.72
N GLY A 196 -6.36 5.45 6.78
CA GLY A 196 -7.36 5.40 5.71
C GLY A 196 -6.81 5.86 4.36
N ARG A 197 -6.00 6.92 4.35
CA ARG A 197 -5.32 7.41 3.14
C ARG A 197 -4.40 6.34 2.53
N MET A 198 -3.51 5.73 3.32
CA MET A 198 -2.58 4.71 2.83
C MET A 198 -3.32 3.50 2.24
N LEU A 199 -4.38 3.06 2.91
CA LEU A 199 -5.21 1.94 2.45
C LEU A 199 -5.89 2.26 1.13
N ALA A 200 -6.41 3.48 0.98
CA ALA A 200 -7.06 3.91 -0.26
C ALA A 200 -6.08 3.99 -1.44
N PHE A 201 -4.88 4.53 -1.23
CA PHE A 201 -3.84 4.56 -2.27
C PHE A 201 -3.44 3.16 -2.72
N MET A 202 -3.16 2.24 -1.79
CA MET A 202 -2.81 0.85 -2.13
C MET A 202 -3.96 0.12 -2.85
N ALA A 203 -5.22 0.37 -2.46
CA ALA A 203 -6.38 -0.22 -3.13
C ALA A 203 -6.53 0.29 -4.58
N ILE A 204 -6.40 1.61 -4.77
CA ILE A 204 -6.48 2.26 -6.08
C ILE A 204 -5.35 1.79 -7.00
N GLU A 205 -4.12 1.75 -6.49
CA GLU A 205 -2.94 1.27 -7.24
C GLU A 205 -3.10 -0.17 -7.69
N GLY A 206 -3.49 -1.08 -6.79
CA GLY A 206 -3.71 -2.47 -7.15
C GLY A 206 -4.76 -2.60 -8.26
N LEU A 207 -5.86 -1.84 -8.17
CA LEU A 207 -6.89 -1.82 -9.21
C LEU A 207 -6.36 -1.29 -10.54
N ILE A 208 -5.57 -0.22 -10.54
CA ILE A 208 -4.90 0.32 -11.73
C ILE A 208 -3.98 -0.74 -12.35
N PHE A 209 -3.15 -1.40 -11.55
CA PHE A 209 -2.22 -2.41 -12.06
C PHE A 209 -2.96 -3.63 -12.63
N TYR A 210 -4.05 -4.10 -12.02
CA TYR A 210 -4.87 -5.15 -12.60
C TYR A 210 -5.50 -4.74 -13.94
N ILE A 211 -5.95 -3.48 -14.07
CA ILE A 211 -6.43 -2.95 -15.35
C ILE A 211 -5.30 -2.92 -16.39
N VAL A 212 -4.09 -2.50 -16.01
CA VAL A 212 -2.93 -2.52 -16.92
C VAL A 212 -2.60 -3.94 -17.40
N ILE A 213 -2.61 -4.94 -16.51
CA ILE A 213 -2.40 -6.35 -16.90
C ILE A 213 -3.46 -6.79 -17.90
N ALA A 214 -4.74 -6.50 -17.60
CA ALA A 214 -5.84 -6.83 -18.50
C ALA A 214 -5.65 -6.17 -19.87
N MET A 215 -5.24 -4.90 -19.92
CA MET A 215 -4.97 -4.18 -21.18
C MET A 215 -3.81 -4.78 -21.98
N ILE A 216 -2.70 -5.11 -21.31
CA ILE A 216 -1.52 -5.71 -21.94
C ILE A 216 -1.92 -7.01 -22.64
N GLU A 217 -2.64 -7.87 -21.94
CA GLU A 217 -2.84 -9.23 -22.45
C GLU A 217 -4.08 -9.41 -23.33
N MET A 218 -5.04 -8.48 -23.26
CA MET A 218 -6.05 -8.34 -24.32
C MET A 218 -5.47 -7.87 -25.65
N ASN A 219 -4.15 -7.67 -25.77
CA ASN A 219 -3.49 -7.18 -26.97
C ASN A 219 -4.25 -5.97 -27.53
N TRP A 220 -4.51 -4.97 -26.68
CA TRP A 220 -5.38 -3.82 -26.96
C TRP A 220 -5.19 -3.24 -28.37
N HIS A 221 -3.96 -3.20 -28.89
CA HIS A 221 -3.68 -2.75 -30.27
C HIS A 221 -4.35 -3.58 -31.38
N ARG A 222 -4.50 -4.89 -31.22
CA ARG A 222 -5.26 -5.73 -32.16
C ARG A 222 -6.75 -5.54 -31.95
N SER A 223 -7.25 -5.56 -30.71
CA SER A 223 -8.67 -5.39 -30.41
C SER A 223 -9.21 -4.01 -30.85
N LEU A 224 -8.45 -2.95 -30.61
CA LEU A 224 -8.78 -1.59 -31.06
C LEU A 224 -8.75 -1.47 -32.58
N LYS A 225 -7.80 -2.10 -33.28
CA LYS A 225 -7.80 -2.19 -34.75
C LYS A 225 -9.02 -2.95 -35.28
N TYR A 226 -9.41 -4.07 -34.65
CA TYR A 226 -10.61 -4.81 -35.03
C TYR A 226 -11.88 -3.98 -34.80
N PHE A 227 -11.99 -3.33 -33.64
CA PHE A 227 -13.14 -2.50 -33.30
C PHE A 227 -13.25 -1.26 -34.20
N LEU A 228 -12.15 -0.54 -34.44
CA LEU A 228 -12.08 0.59 -35.38
C LEU A 228 -12.39 0.16 -36.81
N ASN A 229 -11.89 -0.99 -37.29
CA ASN A 229 -12.24 -1.49 -38.62
C ASN A 229 -13.72 -1.88 -38.72
N THR A 230 -14.29 -2.43 -37.65
CA THR A 230 -15.71 -2.81 -37.62
C THR A 230 -16.62 -1.58 -37.55
N LEU A 231 -16.21 -0.54 -36.81
CA LEU A 231 -16.88 0.77 -36.80
C LEU A 231 -16.75 1.48 -38.16
N TYR A 232 -15.58 1.45 -38.77
CA TYR A 232 -15.32 2.00 -40.10
C TYR A 232 -16.17 1.30 -41.17
N GLN A 233 -16.27 -0.04 -41.15
CA GLN A 233 -17.16 -0.80 -42.03
C GLN A 233 -18.64 -0.48 -41.77
N LYS A 234 -19.06 -0.36 -40.51
CA LYS A 234 -20.44 0.03 -40.16
C LYS A 234 -20.77 1.47 -40.60
N LEU A 235 -19.80 2.39 -40.60
CA LEU A 235 -19.96 3.76 -41.10
C LEU A 235 -20.04 3.81 -42.63
N ILE A 236 -19.20 3.04 -43.34
CA ILE A 236 -19.25 2.95 -44.82
C ILE A 236 -20.58 2.34 -45.31
N CYS A 237 -21.04 1.24 -44.71
CA CYS A 237 -22.33 0.63 -45.09
C CYS A 237 -23.54 1.53 -44.81
N LYS A 238 -23.41 2.55 -43.94
CA LYS A 238 -24.47 3.50 -43.63
C LYS A 238 -24.48 4.73 -44.57
N MET A 239 -23.40 4.95 -45.32
CA MET A 239 -23.26 6.01 -46.34
C MET A 239 -23.56 5.52 -47.76
N SER A 240 -23.70 4.22 -47.99
CA SER A 240 -24.00 3.61 -49.30
C SER A 240 -25.48 3.24 -49.51
N VAL A 241 -26.39 3.81 -48.70
CA VAL A 241 -27.86 3.67 -48.81
C VAL A 241 -28.47 5.05 -48.98
#